data_AF-A0A8K0NM80-F1
#
_entry.id   AF-A0A8K0NM80-F1
#
_cell.length_a   1.000
_cell.length_b   1.000
_cell.length_c   1.000
_cell.angle_alpha   90.00
_cell.angle_beta   90.00
_cell.angle_gamma   90.00
#
_symmetry.space_group_name_H-M   'P 1'
#
loop_
_entity.id
_entity.type
_entity.pdbx_description
1 polymer ?
#
loop_
_entity_poly.entity_id
_entity_poly.type
_entity_poly.pdbx_seq_one_letter_code
_entity_poly.pdbx_strand_id
1 'polypeptide(L)' 'MSRAQQPELKKYMDKPVRLHLNANRYISGTLRGYDMFLNLVLDDTMEDVGGGETVPIKTTVVRGNSVVSIELLHNQRVYR' A
#
# COMPACT_ATOMS: atom_id res chain seq x y z
N MET A 1 -25.96 -16.53 6.52
CA MET A 1 -24.89 -16.18 5.55
C MET A 1 -24.45 -14.76 5.86
N SER A 2 -23.38 -14.59 6.64
CA SER A 2 -22.80 -13.26 6.87
C SER A 2 -22.36 -12.70 5.51
N ARG A 3 -22.87 -11.53 5.13
CA ARG A 3 -22.30 -10.80 3.98
C ARG A 3 -20.82 -10.64 4.24
N ALA A 4 -19.97 -11.10 3.32
CA ALA A 4 -18.54 -10.83 3.39
C ALA A 4 -18.37 -9.32 3.60
N GLN A 5 -17.79 -8.96 4.75
CA GLN A 5 -17.60 -7.55 5.10
C GLN A 5 -16.65 -6.97 4.06
N GLN A 6 -17.16 -6.05 3.24
CA GLN A 6 -16.32 -5.39 2.25
C GLN A 6 -15.16 -4.69 2.97
N PRO A 7 -13.93 -4.85 2.50
CA PRO A 7 -12.80 -4.14 3.07
C PRO A 7 -13.08 -2.64 3.09
N GLU A 8 -12.91 -1.99 4.24
CA GLU A 8 -13.02 -0.53 4.37
C GLU A 8 -11.78 0.19 3.81
N LEU A 9 -11.30 -0.24 2.64
CA LEU A 9 -10.17 0.36 1.96
C LEU A 9 -10.53 1.62 1.18
N LYS A 10 -11.83 1.88 1.01
CA LYS A 10 -12.32 3.10 0.35
C LYS A 10 -11.74 4.39 0.95
N LYS A 11 -11.47 4.42 2.26
CA LYS A 11 -10.88 5.60 2.95
C LYS A 11 -9.40 5.85 2.63
N TYR A 12 -8.71 4.87 2.06
CA TYR A 12 -7.30 4.92 1.65
C TYR A 12 -7.12 5.17 0.15
N MET A 13 -8.19 5.14 -0.64
CA MET A 13 -8.14 5.43 -2.07
C MET A 13 -7.57 6.82 -2.33
N ASP A 14 -6.74 6.91 -3.37
CA ASP A 14 -6.04 8.13 -3.81
C ASP A 14 -5.16 8.78 -2.74
N LYS A 15 -4.75 8.00 -1.73
CA LYS A 15 -3.85 8.45 -0.68
C LYS A 15 -2.54 7.66 -0.69
N PRO A 16 -1.44 8.28 -0.27
CA PRO A 16 -0.20 7.58 -0.04
C PRO A 16 -0.36 6.61 1.13
N VAL A 17 -0.03 5.35 0.88
CA VAL A 17 -0.04 4.27 1.86
C VAL A 17 1.35 3.63 1.93
N ARG A 18 1.68 3.09 3.09
CA ARG A 18 2.80 2.17 3.28
C ARG A 18 2.23 0.77 3.48
N LEU A 19 2.71 -0.18 2.69
CA LEU A 19 2.39 -1.59 2.81
C LEU A 19 3.55 -2.30 3.47
N HIS A 20 3.25 -3.07 4.52
CA HIS A 20 4.13 -4.10 5.03
C HIS A 20 3.77 -5.41 4.33
N LEU A 21 4.74 -5.99 3.64
CA LEU A 21 4.60 -7.24 2.92
C LEU A 21 5.32 -8.37 3.67
N ASN A 22 5.00 -9.61 3.29
CA ASN A 22 5.75 -10.78 3.75
C ASN A 22 7.26 -10.63 3.52
N ALA A 23 8.04 -11.36 4.33
CA ALA A 23 9.50 -11.30 4.35
C ALA A 23 10.07 -9.91 4.74
N ASN A 24 9.36 -9.18 5.60
CA ASN A 24 9.80 -7.89 6.16
C ASN A 24 10.12 -6.84 5.08
N ARG A 25 9.36 -6.87 3.98
CA ARG A 25 9.49 -5.93 2.87
C ARG A 25 8.52 -4.78 3.06
N TYR A 26 8.96 -3.58 2.73
CA TYR A 26 8.12 -2.39 2.79
C TYR A 26 8.08 -1.72 1.43
N ILE A 27 6.88 -1.35 1.01
CA ILE A 27 6.67 -0.50 -0.16
C ILE A 27 5.74 0.64 0.22
N SER A 28 5.92 1.80 -0.41
CA SER A 28 5.02 2.94 -0.29
C SER A 28 4.54 3.36 -1.67
N GLY A 29 3.31 3.87 -1.76
CA GLY A 29 2.74 4.30 -3.03
C GLY A 29 1.31 4.81 -2.85
N THR A 30 0.71 5.30 -3.92
CA THR A 30 -0.67 5.80 -3.91
C THR A 30 -1.64 4.66 -4.21
N LEU A 31 -2.60 4.39 -3.33
CA LEU A 31 -3.61 3.35 -3.56
C LEU A 31 -4.59 3.77 -4.65
N ARG A 32 -4.58 3.04 -5.77
CA ARG A 32 -5.47 3.28 -6.93
C ARG A 32 -6.61 2.30 -7.05
N GLY A 33 -6.53 1.15 -6.41
CA GLY A 33 -7.56 0.13 -6.51
C GLY A 33 -7.36 -1.01 -5.54
N TYR A 34 -8.46 -1.68 -5.23
CA TYR A 34 -8.47 -2.90 -4.44
C TYR A 34 -9.62 -3.81 -4.88
N ASP A 35 -9.54 -5.08 -4.52
CA ASP A 35 -10.62 -6.04 -4.74
C ASP A 35 -11.04 -6.76 -3.43
N MET A 36 -11.97 -7.71 -3.55
CA MET A 36 -12.49 -8.49 -2.41
C MET A 36 -11.46 -9.41 -1.76
N PHE A 37 -10.35 -9.72 -2.46
CA PHE A 37 -9.26 -10.55 -1.97
C PHE A 37 -8.10 -9.71 -1.44
N LEU A 38 -8.29 -8.39 -1.33
CA LEU A 38 -7.26 -7.42 -0.95
C LEU A 38 -6.08 -7.39 -1.91
N ASN A 39 -6.25 -7.77 -3.18
CA ASN A 39 -5.23 -7.42 -4.18
C ASN A 39 -5.26 -5.91 -4.35
N LEU A 40 -4.09 -5.27 -4.35
CA LEU A 40 -3.95 -3.82 -4.34
C LEU A 40 -3.25 -3.34 -5.61
N VAL A 41 -3.69 -2.20 -6.11
CA VAL A 41 -3.00 -1.47 -7.17
C VAL A 41 -2.41 -0.21 -6.56
N LEU A 42 -1.09 -0.10 -6.61
CA LEU A 42 -0.34 1.08 -6.18
C LEU A 42 0.25 1.78 -7.39
N ASP A 43 0.28 3.11 -7.33
CA ASP A 43 0.93 3.98 -8.30
C ASP A 43 2.05 4.78 -7.62
N ASP A 44 3.03 5.23 -8.42
CA ASP A 44 4.25 5.88 -7.90
C ASP A 44 4.92 5.08 -6.76
N THR A 45 5.02 3.76 -6.92
CA THR A 45 5.50 2.86 -5.86
C THR A 45 7.00 3.01 -5.66
N MET A 46 7.41 3.12 -4.39
CA MET A 46 8.78 3.10 -3.90
C MET A 46 8.98 1.86 -3.03
N GLU A 47 10.03 1.08 -3.30
CA GLU A 47 10.43 -0.04 -2.45
C GLU A 47 11.55 0.36 -1.50
N ASP A 48 11.42 -0.01 -0.23
CA ASP A 48 12.46 0.12 0.78
C ASP A 48 13.43 -1.06 0.65
N VAL A 49 14.65 -0.79 0.17
CA VAL A 49 15.68 -1.81 -0.05
C VAL A 49 16.58 -2.01 1.18
N GLY A 50 16.26 -1.34 2.29
CA GLY A 50 17.07 -1.34 3.50
C GLY A 50 18.12 -0.22 3.52
N GLY A 51 18.70 0.03 4.69
CA GLY A 51 19.71 1.09 4.85
C GLY A 51 19.15 2.53 4.72
N GLY A 52 17.82 2.70 4.64
CA GLY A 52 17.18 3.99 4.42
C GLY A 52 17.06 4.39 2.95
N GLU A 53 17.45 3.51 2.02
CA GLU A 53 17.33 3.74 0.59
C GLU A 53 15.96 3.28 0.06
N THR A 54 15.38 4.07 -0.84
CA THR A 54 14.15 3.72 -1.56
C THR A 54 14.36 3.76 -3.06
N VAL A 55 13.79 2.78 -3.76
CA VAL A 55 13.92 2.62 -5.21
C VAL A 55 12.55 2.75 -5.89
N PRO A 56 12.40 3.59 -6.93
CA PRO A 56 11.15 3.72 -7.67
C PRO A 56 10.89 2.51 -8.56
N ILE A 57 9.68 1.96 -8.49
CA ILE A 57 9.22 0.84 -9.32
C ILE A 57 8.18 1.29 -10.37
N LYS A 58 7.36 2.31 -10.03
CA LYS A 58 6.15 2.79 -10.76
C LYS A 58 4.87 2.06 -10.33
N THR A 59 3.98 1.76 -11.26
CA THR A 59 2.70 1.10 -10.99
C THR A 59 2.92 -0.37 -10.64
N THR A 60 2.46 -0.78 -9.46
CA THR A 60 2.69 -2.12 -8.91
C THR A 60 1.37 -2.75 -8.49
N VAL A 61 1.20 -4.03 -8.82
CA VAL A 61 0.06 -4.85 -8.34
C VAL A 61 0.56 -5.78 -7.25
N VAL A 62 -0.09 -5.72 -6.09
CA VAL A 62 0.27 -6.50 -4.90
C VAL A 62 -0.80 -7.55 -4.66
N ARG A 63 -0.39 -8.80 -4.50
CA ARG A 63 -1.29 -9.90 -4.13
C ARG A 63 -1.74 -9.75 -2.68
N GLY A 64 -3.04 -9.85 -2.41
CA GLY A 64 -3.60 -9.62 -1.07
C GLY A 64 -3.05 -10.54 0.01
N ASN A 65 -2.79 -11.81 -0.30
CA ASN A 65 -2.15 -12.75 0.63
C ASN A 65 -0.73 -12.35 1.07
N SER A 66 -0.08 -11.44 0.33
CA SER A 66 1.25 -10.95 0.66
C SER A 66 1.23 -9.73 1.56
N VAL A 67 0.06 -9.11 1.78
CA VAL A 67 -0.09 -7.88 2.57
C VAL A 67 -0.26 -8.27 4.04
N VAL A 68 0.66 -7.80 4.88
CA VAL A 68 0.63 -8.01 6.33
C VAL A 68 -0.12 -6.86 7.01
N SER A 69 0.19 -5.61 6.64
CA SER A 69 -0.50 -4.42 7.14
C SER A 69 -0.47 -3.27 6.12
N ILE A 70 -1.42 -2.35 6.29
CA ILE A 70 -1.59 -1.13 5.48
C ILE A 70 -1.60 0.06 6.43
N GLU A 71 -0.72 1.01 6.21
CA GLU A 71 -0.61 2.23 7.00
C GLU A 71 -0.86 3.45 6.10
N LEU A 72 -1.67 4.40 6.59
CA LEU A 72 -1.87 5.65 5.88
C LEU A 72 -0.70 6.59 6.19
N LEU A 73 0.00 7.04 5.15
CA LEU A 73 0.99 8.10 5.29
C LEU A 73 0.24 9.42 5.40
N HIS A 74 -0.09 9.83 6.63
CA HIS A 74 -0.67 11.15 6.86
C HIS A 74 0.32 12.21 6.38
N ASN A 75 -0.16 13.18 5.57
CA ASN A 75 0.57 14.33 5.05
C ASN A 75 1.84 14.58 5.85
N GLN A 76 2.98 14.06 5.37
CA GLN A 76 4.26 14.66 5.72
C GLN A 76 4.12 16.09 5.22
N ARG A 77 3.89 17.00 6.16
CA ARG A 77 4.18 18.41 5.98
C ARG A 77 5.56 18.43 5.34
N VAL A 78 5.58 18.76 4.05
CA VAL A 78 6.75 19.33 3.41
C VAL A 78 6.98 20.62 4.20
N TYR A 79 7.74 20.52 5.30
CA TYR A 79 8.37 21.67 5.90
C TYR A 79 9.46 22.07 4.91
N ARG A 80 9.06 22.89 3.94
CA ARG A 80 9.91 23.88 3.32
C ARG A 80 9.39 25.24 3.73
#